data_AF-A0A966URR7-F1
#
_entry.id   AF-A0A966URR7-F1
#
_cell.length_a   1.000
_cell.length_b   1.000
_cell.length_c   1.000
_cell.angle_alpha   90.00
_cell.angle_beta   90.00
_cell.angle_gamma   90.00
#
_symmetry.space_group_name_H-M   'P 1'
#
loop_
_entity.id
_entity.type
_entity.pdbx_description
1 polymer ?
#
loop_
_entity_poly.entity_id
_entity_poly.type
_entity_poly.pdbx_seq_one_letter_code
_entity_poly.pdbx_strand_id
1 'polypeptide(L)'
;MTTYNKYTWVCTGDCDALIEYTFKDGFGWPNGVTQLTCPCNSKCTLLSVEDATIPYTETKGNEMETTDTTVSPAVDYNPDLLVTYKVLHGYGDPEYATDKVRNIEWDLHNARQAQKTVGNLQSKIDSVKDIIIEAYEMSDDQETLQSIAEALGIELTRDVEFTATLEVRGTITLNILEDYDLETEITDALYADANNGNIVIDDTEVCHVREAY
;
A
#
# COMPACT_ATOMS: atom_id res chain seq x y z
N MET A 1 -30.08 33.01 -13.13
CA MET A 1 -29.38 32.82 -11.85
C MET A 1 -29.71 31.43 -11.35
N THR A 2 -28.73 30.66 -10.92
CA THR A 2 -28.99 29.43 -10.17
C THR A 2 -29.57 29.80 -8.82
N THR A 3 -30.84 29.49 -8.61
CA THR A 3 -31.52 29.58 -7.32
C THR A 3 -31.11 28.38 -6.48
N TYR A 4 -30.85 28.61 -5.19
CA TYR A 4 -30.60 27.57 -4.21
C TYR A 4 -31.65 27.70 -3.13
N ASN A 5 -32.07 26.59 -2.54
CA ASN A 5 -32.99 26.62 -1.42
C ASN A 5 -32.29 25.98 -0.21
N LYS A 6 -32.42 26.65 0.94
CA LYS A 6 -32.01 26.15 2.25
C LYS A 6 -33.19 25.46 2.90
N TYR A 7 -33.00 24.21 3.29
CA TYR A 7 -34.01 23.38 3.92
C TYR A 7 -33.53 23.00 5.31
N THR A 8 -34.43 23.16 6.28
CA THR A 8 -34.16 22.79 7.67
C THR A 8 -35.10 21.68 8.10
N TRP A 9 -34.55 20.60 8.64
CA TRP A 9 -35.31 19.48 9.20
C TRP A 9 -34.97 19.26 10.66
N VAL A 10 -35.94 18.73 11.40
CA VAL A 10 -35.73 18.19 12.73
C VAL A 10 -35.94 16.68 12.73
N CYS A 11 -35.04 15.98 13.40
CA CYS A 11 -35.20 14.59 13.75
C CYS A 11 -36.05 14.49 15.02
N THR A 12 -37.20 13.80 14.93
CA THR A 12 -38.15 13.70 16.06
C THR A 12 -37.92 12.47 16.95
N GLY A 13 -36.84 11.72 16.73
CA GLY A 13 -36.41 10.62 17.61
C GLY A 13 -35.38 11.06 18.66
N ASP A 14 -34.77 10.09 19.36
CA ASP A 14 -33.89 10.30 20.52
C ASP A 14 -32.62 11.14 20.27
N CYS A 15 -32.33 11.51 19.02
CA CYS A 15 -31.11 12.22 18.68
C CYS A 15 -31.21 13.75 18.69
N ASP A 16 -32.41 14.33 18.93
CA ASP A 16 -32.64 15.80 19.05
C ASP A 16 -31.82 16.62 18.03
N ALA A 17 -31.78 16.15 16.78
CA ALA A 17 -30.87 16.66 15.76
C ALA A 17 -31.60 17.61 14.80
N LEU A 18 -30.95 18.74 14.49
CA LEU A 18 -31.34 19.67 13.44
C LEU A 18 -30.40 19.50 12.25
N ILE A 19 -30.98 19.32 11.07
CA ILE A 19 -30.24 19.14 9.82
C ILE A 19 -30.57 20.30 8.89
N GLU A 20 -29.53 20.95 8.35
CA GLU A 20 -29.67 22.01 7.36
C GLU A 20 -28.94 21.60 6.08
N TYR A 21 -29.64 21.59 4.94
CA TYR A 21 -29.02 21.43 3.62
C TYR A 21 -29.39 22.59 2.72
N THR A 22 -28.41 23.07 1.96
CA THR A 22 -28.64 23.99 0.86
C THR A 22 -28.33 23.27 -0.45
N PHE A 23 -29.30 23.19 -1.36
CA PHE A 23 -29.09 22.55 -2.66
C PHE A 23 -29.71 23.36 -3.80
N LYS A 24 -29.21 23.09 -5.02
CA LYS A 24 -29.62 23.76 -6.25
C LYS A 24 -31.06 23.39 -6.61
N ASP A 25 -31.82 24.37 -7.08
CA ASP A 25 -33.21 24.18 -7.47
C ASP A 25 -33.37 23.06 -8.52
N GLY A 26 -34.38 22.20 -8.31
CA GLY A 26 -34.65 21.00 -9.13
C GLY A 26 -33.95 19.69 -8.73
N PHE A 27 -32.94 19.71 -7.85
CA PHE A 27 -32.34 18.47 -7.32
C PHE A 27 -33.22 17.81 -6.23
N GLY A 28 -34.13 18.57 -5.62
CA GLY A 28 -35.00 18.12 -4.52
C GLY A 28 -36.48 18.50 -4.67
N TRP A 29 -37.22 18.38 -3.57
CA TRP A 29 -38.68 18.56 -3.46
C TRP A 29 -39.22 19.82 -4.17
N PRO A 30 -40.40 19.79 -4.82
CA PRO A 30 -41.35 18.67 -4.89
C PRO A 30 -41.04 17.62 -5.96
N ASN A 31 -40.04 17.87 -6.82
CA ASN A 31 -39.80 17.05 -8.02
C ASN A 31 -38.57 16.14 -7.93
N GLY A 32 -37.71 16.31 -6.92
CA GLY A 32 -36.48 15.52 -6.71
C GLY A 32 -36.54 14.57 -5.50
N VAL A 33 -35.65 13.59 -5.48
CA VAL A 33 -35.55 12.58 -4.41
C VAL A 33 -34.66 13.08 -3.28
N THR A 34 -35.25 13.56 -2.18
CA THR A 34 -34.50 13.86 -0.94
C THR A 34 -34.38 12.60 -0.07
N GLN A 35 -33.30 11.82 -0.23
CA GLN A 35 -32.95 10.72 0.67
C GLN A 35 -32.19 11.27 1.89
N LEU A 36 -32.92 11.85 2.84
CA LEU A 36 -32.34 12.30 4.11
C LEU A 36 -32.68 11.30 5.21
N THR A 37 -31.68 10.53 5.64
CA THR A 37 -31.80 9.63 6.79
C THR A 37 -31.30 10.33 8.04
N CYS A 38 -32.12 10.37 9.07
CA CYS A 38 -31.70 10.87 10.36
C CYS A 38 -30.64 9.93 10.97
N PRO A 39 -29.60 10.41 11.67
CA PRO A 39 -28.62 9.57 12.36
C PRO A 39 -29.23 8.57 13.35
N CYS A 40 -30.33 8.92 14.02
CA CYS A 40 -31.09 7.97 14.86
C CYS A 40 -32.11 7.12 14.10
N ASN A 41 -32.00 7.03 12.78
CA ASN A 41 -32.90 6.28 11.89
C ASN A 41 -34.39 6.66 12.01
N SER A 42 -34.69 7.82 12.60
CA SER A 42 -36.03 8.37 12.73
C SER A 42 -36.44 9.16 11.48
N LYS A 43 -37.74 9.44 11.34
CA LYS A 43 -38.25 10.24 10.22
C LYS A 43 -37.93 11.72 10.44
N CYS A 44 -37.27 12.34 9.47
CA CYS A 44 -37.03 13.78 9.46
C CYS A 44 -38.33 14.55 9.18
N THR A 45 -38.63 15.58 9.96
CA THR A 45 -39.76 16.51 9.73
C THR A 45 -39.21 17.83 9.19
N LEU A 46 -39.75 18.29 8.05
CA LEU A 46 -39.35 19.57 7.44
C LEU A 46 -39.91 20.74 8.26
N LEU A 47 -39.07 21.71 8.59
CA LEU A 47 -39.43 22.91 9.35
C LEU A 47 -39.55 24.15 8.47
N SER A 48 -38.58 24.39 7.58
CA SER A 48 -38.59 25.58 6.73
C SER A 48 -37.86 25.36 5.41
N VAL A 49 -38.23 26.18 4.43
CA VAL A 49 -37.57 26.32 3.13
C VAL A 49 -37.37 27.81 2.88
N GLU A 50 -36.13 28.22 2.69
CA GLU A 50 -35.74 29.61 2.45
C GLU A 50 -34.93 29.71 1.16
N ASP A 51 -35.10 30.79 0.40
CA ASP A 51 -34.25 31.06 -0.77
C ASP A 51 -32.84 31.43 -0.30
N ALA A 52 -31.84 30.77 -0.88
CA ALA A 52 -30.44 30.90 -0.53
C ALA A 52 -29.65 31.38 -1.76
N THR A 53 -28.79 32.37 -1.55
CA THR A 53 -27.80 32.78 -2.54
C THR A 53 -26.44 32.32 -2.04
N ILE A 54 -25.85 31.32 -2.71
CA ILE A 54 -24.46 30.93 -2.46
C ILE A 54 -23.57 31.82 -3.34
N PRO A 55 -22.72 32.69 -2.78
CA PRO A 55 -21.70 33.37 -3.56
C PRO A 55 -20.71 32.32 -4.05
N TYR A 56 -20.60 32.15 -5.37
CA TYR A 56 -19.54 31.33 -5.94
C TYR A 56 -18.20 31.96 -5.57
N THR A 57 -17.39 31.30 -4.76
CA THR A 57 -15.94 31.53 -4.81
C THR A 57 -15.47 30.89 -6.11
N GLU A 58 -15.23 31.71 -7.13
CA GLU A 58 -14.33 31.31 -8.21
C GLU A 58 -13.02 30.91 -7.53
N THR A 59 -12.74 29.61 -7.46
CA THR A 59 -11.36 29.16 -7.34
C THR A 59 -10.73 29.48 -8.69
N LYS A 60 -10.30 30.74 -8.86
CA LYS A 60 -9.24 31.01 -9.81
C LYS A 60 -8.08 30.17 -9.32
N GLY A 61 -7.90 29.00 -9.93
CA GLY A 61 -6.70 28.20 -9.69
C GLY A 61 -5.53 29.13 -9.87
N ASN A 62 -4.61 29.14 -8.90
CA ASN A 62 -3.38 29.90 -9.03
C ASN A 62 -2.80 29.55 -10.40
N GLU A 63 -2.59 30.55 -11.27
CA GLU A 63 -1.84 30.34 -12.50
C GLU A 63 -0.48 29.80 -12.07
N MET A 64 -0.11 28.62 -12.56
CA MET A 64 1.26 28.15 -12.39
C MET A 64 2.18 29.26 -12.90
N GLU A 65 3.18 29.65 -12.10
CA GLU A 65 4.28 30.43 -12.63
C GLU A 65 4.83 29.68 -13.85
N THR A 66 4.57 30.24 -15.02
CA THR A 66 5.24 29.85 -16.25
C THR A 66 6.65 30.39 -16.12
N THR A 67 7.53 29.59 -15.54
CA THR A 67 8.93 29.72 -15.88
C THR A 67 9.00 29.65 -17.40
N ASP A 68 9.51 30.70 -18.04
CA ASP A 68 9.85 30.75 -19.46
C ASP A 68 10.91 29.67 -19.74
N THR A 69 10.50 28.42 -19.68
CA THR A 69 11.16 27.36 -20.41
C THR A 69 10.99 27.78 -21.85
N THR A 70 12.10 28.07 -22.52
CA THR A 70 12.13 28.25 -23.97
C THR A 70 11.70 26.94 -24.61
N VAL A 71 10.39 26.67 -24.60
CA VAL A 71 9.78 25.62 -25.39
C VAL A 71 10.05 26.06 -26.82
N SER A 72 10.90 25.31 -27.52
CA SER A 72 11.12 25.52 -28.94
C SER A 72 9.77 25.73 -29.62
N PRO A 73 9.67 26.64 -30.61
CA PRO A 73 8.39 26.94 -31.28
C PRO A 73 7.71 25.64 -31.66
N ALA A 74 6.37 25.58 -31.61
CA ALA A 74 5.62 24.40 -32.02
C ALA A 74 6.04 24.00 -33.44
N VAL A 75 6.96 23.04 -33.55
CA VAL A 75 7.42 22.48 -34.81
C VAL A 75 6.39 21.42 -35.16
N ASP A 76 5.80 21.52 -36.34
CA ASP A 76 4.94 20.46 -36.86
C ASP A 76 5.72 19.14 -36.83
N TYR A 77 5.09 18.12 -36.25
CA TYR A 77 5.70 16.81 -36.10
C TYR A 77 6.16 16.28 -37.48
N ASN A 78 7.45 16.01 -37.61
CA ASN A 78 8.05 15.47 -38.82
C ASN A 78 8.77 14.16 -38.52
N PRO A 79 8.20 13.00 -38.91
CA PRO A 79 8.77 11.68 -38.63
C PRO A 79 10.12 11.44 -39.34
N ASP A 80 10.41 12.17 -40.42
CA ASP A 80 11.66 12.06 -41.18
C ASP A 80 12.71 13.11 -40.77
N LEU A 81 12.44 13.93 -39.74
CA LEU A 81 13.41 14.86 -39.18
C LEU A 81 14.60 14.09 -38.59
N LEU A 82 15.82 14.50 -38.92
CA LEU A 82 17.04 13.98 -38.32
C LEU A 82 17.31 14.68 -36.99
N VAL A 83 17.45 13.89 -35.92
CA VAL A 83 17.72 14.37 -34.57
C VAL A 83 18.99 13.72 -34.06
N THR A 84 19.89 14.53 -33.49
CA THR A 84 21.07 14.04 -32.78
C THR A 84 20.75 13.89 -31.30
N TYR A 85 20.92 12.69 -30.76
CA TYR A 85 20.60 12.37 -29.37
C TYR A 85 21.74 11.59 -28.70
N LYS A 86 21.77 11.65 -27.36
CA LYS A 86 22.77 10.97 -26.54
C LYS A 86 22.32 9.54 -26.26
N VAL A 87 23.09 8.56 -26.68
CA VAL A 87 22.93 7.15 -26.37
C VAL A 87 23.75 6.82 -25.12
N LEU A 88 23.14 6.08 -24.19
CA LEU A 88 23.78 5.66 -22.95
C LEU A 88 24.05 4.15 -22.99
N HIS A 89 25.30 3.75 -22.76
CA HIS A 89 25.72 2.35 -22.72
C HIS A 89 26.09 1.95 -21.28
N GLY A 90 25.10 1.85 -20.39
CA GLY A 90 25.34 1.46 -18.99
C GLY A 90 26.38 2.36 -18.30
N TYR A 91 27.51 1.76 -17.90
CA TYR A 91 28.65 2.47 -17.28
C TYR A 91 29.71 2.99 -18.25
N GLY A 92 29.51 2.84 -19.56
CA GLY A 92 30.44 3.32 -20.60
C GLY A 92 30.24 4.79 -20.96
N ASP A 93 31.19 5.33 -21.74
CA ASP A 93 31.09 6.69 -22.27
C ASP A 93 29.89 6.84 -23.20
N PRO A 94 29.21 8.00 -23.17
CA PRO A 94 28.04 8.22 -24.00
C PRO A 94 28.40 8.48 -25.45
N GLU A 95 27.59 7.96 -26.36
CA GLU A 95 27.69 8.21 -27.81
C GLU A 95 26.64 9.22 -28.26
N TYR A 96 26.93 10.03 -29.28
CA TYR A 96 25.95 10.91 -29.91
C TYR A 96 25.60 10.38 -31.29
N ALA A 97 24.38 9.87 -31.43
CA ALA A 97 23.87 9.29 -32.67
C ALA A 97 22.90 10.27 -33.34
N THR A 98 22.85 10.25 -34.68
CA THR A 98 21.87 11.01 -35.47
C THR A 98 20.97 10.05 -36.23
N ASP A 99 19.67 10.11 -35.99
CA ASP A 99 18.69 9.26 -36.70
C ASP A 99 17.35 9.99 -36.90
N LYS A 100 16.47 9.40 -37.71
CA LYS A 100 15.11 9.87 -37.94
C LYS A 100 14.23 9.63 -36.71
N VAL A 101 13.36 10.59 -36.42
CA VAL A 101 12.37 10.50 -35.33
C VAL A 101 11.59 9.18 -35.36
N ARG A 102 11.08 8.78 -36.53
CA ARG A 102 10.31 7.53 -36.69
C ARG A 102 11.08 6.26 -36.28
N ASN A 103 12.39 6.22 -36.50
CA ASN A 103 13.22 5.06 -36.19
C ASN A 103 13.39 4.96 -34.67
N ILE A 104 13.67 6.09 -34.02
CA ILE A 104 13.80 6.21 -32.57
C ILE A 104 12.48 5.81 -31.88
N GLU A 105 11.34 6.27 -32.40
CA GLU A 105 10.01 5.90 -31.89
C GLU A 105 9.70 4.42 -32.04
N TRP A 106 10.08 3.82 -33.16
CA TRP A 106 9.93 2.39 -33.40
C TRP A 106 10.76 1.57 -32.42
N ASP A 107 12.03 1.94 -32.21
CA ASP A 107 12.92 1.28 -31.27
C ASP A 107 12.42 1.42 -29.83
N LEU A 108 11.95 2.62 -29.46
CA LEU A 108 11.33 2.87 -28.16
C LEU A 108 10.07 2.03 -27.96
N HIS A 109 9.22 1.93 -28.98
CA HIS A 109 8.02 1.10 -28.91
C HIS A 109 8.38 -0.38 -28.72
N ASN A 110 9.33 -0.89 -29.50
CA ASN A 110 9.78 -2.28 -29.37
C ASN A 110 10.41 -2.57 -28.01
N ALA A 111 11.23 -1.65 -27.50
CA ALA A 111 11.80 -1.75 -26.16
C ALA A 111 10.71 -1.81 -25.08
N ARG A 112 9.66 -0.98 -25.20
CA ARG A 112 8.51 -1.03 -24.29
C ARG A 112 7.74 -2.35 -24.37
N GLN A 113 7.54 -2.89 -25.57
CA GLN A 113 6.89 -4.20 -25.74
C GLN A 113 7.74 -5.34 -25.17
N ALA A 114 9.06 -5.30 -25.37
CA ALA A 114 9.99 -6.26 -24.77
C ALA A 114 9.94 -6.20 -23.24
N GLN A 115 10.01 -5.00 -22.65
CA GLN A 115 9.92 -4.80 -21.21
C GLN A 115 8.59 -5.31 -20.64
N LYS A 116 7.47 -5.07 -21.33
CA LYS A 116 6.15 -5.62 -20.94
C LYS A 116 6.14 -7.15 -20.97
N THR A 117 6.75 -7.75 -22.00
CA THR A 117 6.88 -9.20 -22.11
C THR A 117 7.73 -9.76 -20.96
N VAL A 118 8.85 -9.13 -20.63
CA VAL A 118 9.70 -9.52 -19.49
C VAL A 118 8.92 -9.45 -18.17
N GLY A 119 8.17 -8.37 -17.93
CA GLY A 119 7.32 -8.26 -16.74
C GLY A 119 6.27 -9.38 -16.65
N ASN A 120 5.65 -9.73 -17.77
CA ASN A 120 4.70 -10.86 -17.81
C ASN A 120 5.38 -12.21 -17.56
N LEU A 121 6.60 -12.43 -18.07
CA LEU A 121 7.36 -13.65 -17.81
C LEU A 121 7.76 -13.75 -16.34
N GLN A 122 8.19 -12.64 -15.73
CA GLN A 122 8.52 -12.60 -14.31
C GLN A 122 7.31 -12.98 -13.45
N SER A 123 6.13 -12.38 -13.73
CA SER A 123 4.89 -12.73 -13.01
C SER A 123 4.50 -14.20 -13.14
N LYS A 124 4.77 -14.82 -14.29
CA LYS A 124 4.56 -16.27 -14.48
C LYS A 124 5.57 -17.10 -13.69
N ILE A 125 6.84 -16.68 -13.64
CA ILE A 125 7.87 -17.34 -12.82
C ILE A 125 7.47 -17.27 -11.34
N ASP A 126 7.00 -16.11 -10.86
CA ASP A 126 6.52 -15.96 -9.48
C ASP A 126 5.33 -16.89 -9.20
N SER A 127 4.39 -17.02 -10.15
CA SER A 127 3.27 -17.96 -10.00
C SER A 127 3.74 -19.42 -9.94
N VAL A 128 4.77 -19.78 -10.72
CA VAL A 128 5.38 -21.12 -10.69
C VAL A 128 6.10 -21.36 -9.36
N LYS A 129 6.78 -20.34 -8.81
CA LYS A 129 7.41 -20.41 -7.49
C LYS A 129 6.39 -20.80 -6.43
N ASP A 130 5.25 -20.12 -6.38
CA ASP A 130 4.20 -20.40 -5.39
C ASP A 130 3.68 -21.85 -5.52
N ILE A 131 3.41 -22.30 -6.74
CA ILE A 131 2.96 -23.68 -7.02
C ILE A 131 4.00 -24.71 -6.55
N ILE A 132 5.28 -24.48 -6.84
CA ILE A 132 6.34 -25.40 -6.43
C ILE A 132 6.42 -25.46 -4.90
N ILE A 133 6.43 -24.32 -4.21
CA ILE A 133 6.53 -24.26 -2.75
C ILE A 133 5.35 -24.98 -2.10
N GLU A 134 4.12 -24.76 -2.58
CA GLU A 134 2.91 -25.41 -2.06
C GLU A 134 2.91 -26.93 -2.29
N ALA A 135 3.36 -27.38 -3.46
CA ALA A 135 3.35 -28.80 -3.82
C ALA A 135 4.55 -29.58 -3.24
N TYR A 136 5.64 -28.91 -2.87
CA TYR A 136 6.92 -29.55 -2.60
C TYR A 136 6.85 -30.62 -1.50
N GLU A 137 6.21 -30.32 -0.36
CA GLU A 137 6.15 -31.26 0.78
C GLU A 137 5.31 -32.51 0.51
N MET A 138 4.30 -32.40 -0.36
CA MET A 138 3.37 -33.48 -0.68
C MET A 138 3.73 -34.21 -1.98
N SER A 139 4.78 -33.79 -2.68
CA SER A 139 5.20 -34.39 -3.94
C SER A 139 6.08 -35.62 -3.71
N ASP A 140 5.78 -36.71 -4.42
CA ASP A 140 6.64 -37.89 -4.50
C ASP A 140 7.88 -37.65 -5.39
N ASP A 141 7.92 -36.56 -6.16
CA ASP A 141 8.99 -36.21 -7.10
C ASP A 141 9.56 -34.80 -6.81
N GLN A 142 10.16 -34.67 -5.63
CA GLN A 142 10.82 -33.43 -5.19
C GLN A 142 12.05 -33.08 -6.04
N GLU A 143 12.77 -34.08 -6.55
CA GLU A 143 13.97 -33.90 -7.37
C GLU A 143 13.67 -33.14 -8.67
N THR A 144 12.56 -33.48 -9.33
CA THR A 144 12.11 -32.77 -10.53
C THR A 144 11.69 -31.34 -10.20
N LEU A 145 10.97 -31.13 -9.09
CA LEU A 145 10.56 -29.79 -8.65
C LEU A 145 11.77 -28.90 -8.32
N GLN A 146 12.78 -29.45 -7.67
CA GLN A 146 14.04 -28.77 -7.41
C GLN A 146 14.75 -28.41 -8.73
N SER A 147 14.83 -29.34 -9.67
CA SER A 147 15.45 -29.11 -10.97
C SER A 147 14.76 -27.98 -11.76
N ILE A 148 13.42 -27.89 -11.69
CA ILE A 148 12.66 -26.80 -12.30
C ILE A 148 12.94 -25.47 -11.61
N ALA A 149 12.97 -25.46 -10.28
CA ALA A 149 13.26 -24.24 -9.51
C ALA A 149 14.67 -23.71 -9.82
N GLU A 150 15.68 -24.58 -9.86
CA GLU A 150 17.05 -24.22 -10.24
C GLU A 150 17.14 -23.67 -11.67
N ALA A 151 16.45 -24.31 -12.63
CA ALA A 151 16.43 -23.84 -14.02
C ALA A 151 15.79 -22.47 -14.19
N LEU A 152 14.83 -22.12 -13.33
CA LEU A 152 14.13 -20.84 -13.35
C LEU A 152 14.76 -19.79 -12.41
N GLY A 153 15.82 -20.14 -11.66
CA GLY A 153 16.44 -19.25 -10.67
C GLY A 153 15.52 -18.94 -9.48
N ILE A 154 14.65 -19.87 -9.11
CA ILE A 154 13.70 -19.73 -8.01
C ILE A 154 14.37 -20.23 -6.73
N GLU A 155 14.48 -19.34 -5.73
CA GLU A 155 14.88 -19.72 -4.37
C GLU A 155 13.69 -20.35 -3.63
N LEU A 156 13.85 -21.62 -3.22
CA LEU A 156 12.87 -22.39 -2.47
C LEU A 156 13.07 -22.19 -0.97
N THR A 157 12.64 -21.04 -0.45
CA THR A 157 12.65 -20.73 0.99
C THR A 157 11.23 -20.62 1.52
N ARG A 158 11.01 -21.05 2.76
CA ARG A 158 9.76 -20.82 3.49
C ARG A 158 10.05 -20.39 4.92
N ASP A 159 9.21 -19.54 5.46
CA ASP A 159 9.24 -19.18 6.87
C ASP A 159 8.41 -20.19 7.66
N VAL A 160 8.97 -20.69 8.76
CA VAL A 160 8.31 -21.66 9.65
C VAL A 160 8.26 -21.06 11.04
N GLU A 161 7.05 -20.84 11.54
CA GLU A 161 6.84 -20.50 12.95
C GLU A 161 7.09 -21.73 13.82
N PHE A 162 7.85 -21.55 14.89
CA PHE A 162 8.15 -22.60 15.85
C PHE A 162 7.97 -22.12 17.28
N THR A 163 7.69 -23.05 18.19
CA THR A 163 7.68 -22.82 19.63
C THR A 163 8.53 -23.89 20.29
N ALA A 164 9.42 -23.49 21.19
CA ALA A 164 10.31 -24.39 21.90
C ALA A 164 10.36 -24.05 23.39
N THR A 165 10.45 -25.07 24.25
CA THR A 165 10.63 -24.89 25.71
C THR A 165 12.07 -25.19 26.09
N LEU A 166 12.72 -24.25 26.79
CA LEU A 166 14.08 -24.38 27.30
C LEU A 166 14.06 -24.55 28.82
N GLU A 167 14.70 -25.59 29.36
CA GLU A 167 14.94 -25.74 30.80
C GLU A 167 16.33 -25.21 31.14
N VAL A 168 16.38 -24.09 31.87
CA VAL A 168 17.62 -23.44 32.31
C VAL A 168 17.83 -23.72 33.79
N ARG A 169 19.05 -24.09 34.19
CA ARG A 169 19.44 -24.28 35.59
C ARG A 169 20.55 -23.31 35.95
N GLY A 170 20.41 -22.65 37.09
CA GLY A 170 21.37 -21.67 37.58
C GLY A 170 21.33 -21.55 39.10
N THR A 171 22.12 -20.61 39.61
CA THR A 171 22.17 -20.26 41.03
C THR A 171 22.07 -18.75 41.15
N ILE A 172 21.19 -18.27 42.03
CA ILE A 172 21.06 -16.86 42.38
C ILE A 172 21.47 -16.66 43.84
N THR A 173 22.04 -15.50 44.16
CA THR A 173 22.37 -15.12 45.54
C THR A 173 21.39 -14.07 46.01
N LEU A 174 20.60 -14.38 47.05
CA LEU A 174 19.53 -13.53 47.56
C LEU A 174 19.85 -13.03 48.98
N ASN A 175 19.46 -11.80 49.29
CA ASN A 175 19.51 -11.28 50.65
C ASN A 175 18.30 -11.83 51.43
N ILE A 176 18.55 -12.72 52.39
CA ILE A 176 17.51 -13.35 53.21
C ILE A 176 16.70 -12.39 54.09
N LEU A 177 17.12 -11.13 54.20
CA LEU A 177 16.42 -10.09 54.97
C LEU A 177 15.42 -9.28 54.12
N GLU A 178 15.44 -9.47 52.80
CA GLU A 178 14.56 -8.80 51.85
C GLU A 178 13.48 -9.76 51.36
N ASP A 179 12.29 -9.24 51.08
CA ASP A 179 11.21 -9.99 50.43
C ASP A 179 11.52 -10.04 48.93
N TYR A 180 11.66 -11.24 48.38
CA TYR A 180 12.10 -11.45 47.00
C TYR A 180 11.14 -12.34 46.23
N ASP A 181 10.74 -11.87 45.06
CA ASP A 181 9.95 -12.65 44.11
C ASP A 181 10.87 -13.26 43.05
N LEU A 182 11.19 -14.54 43.26
CA LEU A 182 12.06 -15.31 42.37
C LEU A 182 11.50 -15.42 40.94
N GLU A 183 10.18 -15.44 40.78
CA GLU A 183 9.56 -15.58 39.46
C GLU A 183 9.78 -14.33 38.62
N THR A 184 9.46 -13.16 39.19
CA THR A 184 9.63 -11.87 38.51
C THR A 184 11.09 -11.65 38.10
N GLU A 185 12.03 -11.91 39.00
CA GLU A 185 13.43 -11.60 38.72
C GLU A 185 14.10 -12.54 37.73
N ILE A 186 13.73 -13.82 37.75
CA ILE A 186 14.19 -14.76 36.71
C ILE A 186 13.55 -14.42 35.36
N THR A 187 12.29 -13.99 35.35
CA THR A 187 11.59 -13.56 34.13
C THR A 187 12.25 -12.32 33.52
N ASP A 188 12.62 -11.33 34.34
CA ASP A 188 13.28 -10.10 33.88
C ASP A 188 14.73 -10.34 33.43
N ALA A 189 15.42 -11.34 33.99
CA ALA A 189 16.83 -11.62 33.70
C ALA A 189 17.05 -12.55 32.50
N LEU A 190 16.07 -13.36 32.13
CA LEU A 190 16.20 -14.32 31.03
C LEU A 190 15.70 -13.73 29.72
N TYR A 191 16.55 -13.81 28.70
CA TYR A 191 16.17 -13.58 27.32
C TYR A 191 16.69 -14.72 26.45
N ALA A 192 15.96 -15.06 25.39
CA ALA A 192 16.42 -16.00 24.38
C ALA A 192 16.84 -15.23 23.13
N ASP A 193 17.95 -15.64 22.54
CA ASP A 193 18.47 -15.07 21.30
C ASP A 193 18.98 -16.19 20.40
N ALA A 194 18.95 -15.94 19.09
CA ALA A 194 19.38 -16.89 18.09
C ALA A 194 20.77 -16.54 17.57
N ASN A 195 21.69 -17.50 17.65
CA ASN A 195 23.03 -17.36 17.06
C ASN A 195 23.07 -17.67 15.55
N ASN A 196 21.93 -17.56 14.87
CA ASN A 196 21.80 -17.82 13.44
C ASN A 196 20.98 -16.69 12.82
N GLY A 197 21.53 -15.99 11.82
CA GLY A 197 20.89 -14.85 11.17
C GLY A 197 19.57 -15.16 10.46
N ASN A 198 19.26 -16.43 10.26
CA ASN A 198 18.00 -16.87 9.66
C ASN A 198 16.90 -17.19 10.69
N ILE A 199 17.18 -17.05 11.99
CA ILE A 199 16.22 -17.28 13.06
C ILE A 199 15.98 -15.95 13.75
N VAL A 200 14.71 -15.57 13.83
CA VAL A 200 14.25 -14.42 14.61
C VAL A 200 13.46 -14.95 15.80
N ILE A 201 13.75 -14.43 16.99
CA ILE A 201 12.99 -14.71 18.21
C ILE A 201 12.12 -13.48 18.46
N ASP A 202 10.83 -13.58 18.13
CA ASP A 202 9.89 -12.46 18.26
C ASP A 202 9.33 -12.30 19.67
N ASP A 203 9.24 -13.41 20.42
CA ASP A 203 8.69 -13.43 21.77
C ASP A 203 9.40 -14.47 22.65
N THR A 204 9.46 -14.18 23.95
CA THR A 204 10.09 -15.05 24.96
C THR A 204 9.25 -15.07 26.23
N GLU A 205 8.81 -16.25 26.64
CA GLU A 205 8.05 -16.46 27.88
C GLU A 205 8.78 -17.43 28.80
N VAL A 206 8.84 -17.11 30.11
CA VAL A 206 9.33 -18.02 31.14
C VAL A 206 8.13 -18.75 31.76
N CYS A 207 7.91 -20.01 31.38
CA CYS A 207 6.70 -20.73 31.81
C CYS A 207 6.79 -21.37 33.21
N HIS A 208 7.99 -21.68 33.71
CA HIS A 208 8.16 -22.38 35.00
C HIS A 208 9.43 -21.93 35.73
N VAL A 209 9.27 -21.25 36.87
CA VAL A 209 10.35 -20.94 37.80
C VAL A 209 10.16 -21.79 39.06
N ARG A 210 11.18 -22.59 39.42
CA ARG A 210 11.16 -23.41 40.63
C ARG A 210 12.54 -23.48 41.26
N GLU A 211 12.56 -23.46 42.59
CA GLU A 211 13.77 -23.79 43.34
C GLU A 211 14.06 -25.29 43.22
N ALA A 212 15.33 -25.64 43.05
CA ALA A 212 15.79 -27.01 43.15
C ALA A 212 15.97 -27.34 44.64
N TYR A 213 15.03 -28.10 45.22
CA TYR A 213 15.12 -28.65 46.58
C TYR A 213 16.16 -29.77 46.69
#